data_AF-A0A061IKD9-F1
#
_entry.id   AF-A0A061IKD9-F1
#
_cell.length_a   1.000
_cell.length_b   1.000
_cell.length_c   1.000
_cell.angle_alpha   90.00
_cell.angle_beta   90.00
_cell.angle_gamma   90.00
#
_symmetry.space_group_name_H-M   'P 1'
#
loop_
_entity.id
_entity.type
_entity.pdbx_description
1 polymer ?
#
loop_
_entity_poly.entity_id
_entity_poly.type
_entity_poly.pdbx_seq_one_letter_code
_entity_poly.pdbx_strand_id
1 'polypeptide(L)'
;MSAIEMMDPQMDAGMIGNQVNRKVLNFEQAIKDGAIKIKDLTLPELIGIMDTCFCCLITWLEGHSLAQTVFTCLYIHNPDFIEDPAMKAFALGILKICDITREKVNKAAVFEEEDFQSMTYRFKMSNSVTDLRVTGMLKDVEDDMQRRVKSTRS
;
A
#
# COMPACT_ATOMS: atom_id res chain seq x y z
N MET A 1 -20.99 -18.48 -13.55
CA MET A 1 -19.86 -19.42 -13.67
C MET A 1 -18.66 -18.77 -13.00
N SER A 2 -18.53 -18.94 -11.69
CA SER A 2 -17.49 -18.26 -10.89
C SER A 2 -16.95 -19.18 -9.80
N ALA A 3 -17.12 -20.50 -9.95
CA ALA A 3 -16.65 -21.47 -8.98
C ALA A 3 -15.13 -21.63 -9.11
N ILE A 4 -14.43 -21.59 -7.99
CA ILE A 4 -13.02 -21.95 -7.92
C ILE A 4 -12.91 -23.46 -8.09
N GLU A 5 -12.09 -23.90 -9.04
CA GLU A 5 -11.77 -25.31 -9.23
C GLU A 5 -10.51 -25.64 -8.41
N MET A 6 -10.68 -26.48 -7.40
CA MET A 6 -9.57 -26.92 -6.55
C MET A 6 -8.60 -27.78 -7.36
N MET A 7 -7.30 -27.68 -7.06
CA MET A 7 -6.21 -28.43 -7.70
C MET A 7 -5.95 -28.09 -9.16
N ASP A 8 -6.66 -27.11 -9.74
CA ASP A 8 -6.32 -26.57 -11.05
C ASP A 8 -5.22 -25.48 -10.90
N PRO A 9 -4.11 -25.56 -11.65
CA PRO A 9 -3.00 -24.60 -11.49
C PRO A 9 -3.34 -23.13 -11.77
N GLN A 10 -4.37 -22.85 -12.57
CA GLN A 10 -4.78 -21.49 -12.92
C GLN A 10 -5.89 -20.96 -12.00
N MET A 11 -6.76 -21.85 -11.52
CA MET A 11 -7.93 -21.49 -10.71
C MET A 11 -7.68 -21.59 -9.20
N ASP A 12 -6.72 -22.42 -8.76
CA ASP A 12 -6.38 -22.63 -7.35
C ASP A 12 -5.06 -21.94 -6.96
N ALA A 13 -5.16 -20.77 -6.33
CA ALA A 13 -4.00 -20.03 -5.82
C ALA A 13 -3.16 -20.83 -4.79
N GLY A 14 -3.76 -21.82 -4.12
CA GLY A 14 -3.06 -22.72 -3.20
C GLY A 14 -2.06 -23.66 -3.88
N MET A 15 -2.25 -23.93 -5.19
CA MET A 15 -1.33 -24.75 -5.98
C MET A 15 -0.01 -24.02 -6.25
N ILE A 16 -0.05 -22.74 -6.61
CA ILE A 16 1.14 -21.93 -6.87
C ILE A 16 1.92 -21.67 -5.57
N GLY A 17 1.21 -21.39 -4.47
CA GLY A 17 1.82 -21.13 -3.16
C GLY A 17 2.62 -22.31 -2.59
N ASN A 18 2.28 -23.55 -2.96
CA ASN A 18 2.96 -24.76 -2.51
C ASN A 18 4.06 -25.26 -3.47
N GLN A 19 4.10 -24.79 -4.72
CA GLN A 19 5.08 -25.22 -5.71
C GLN A 19 6.41 -24.46 -5.61
N VAL A 20 6.34 -23.21 -5.16
CA VAL A 20 7.54 -22.41 -4.87
C VAL A 20 7.80 -22.57 -3.38
N ASN A 21 9.01 -22.96 -2.96
CA ASN A 21 9.44 -22.96 -1.55
C ASN A 21 9.55 -21.53 -0.96
N ARG A 22 8.65 -20.64 -1.36
CA ARG A 22 8.60 -19.23 -0.99
C ARG A 22 7.54 -19.08 0.10
N LYS A 23 8.00 -18.85 1.32
CA LYS A 23 7.13 -18.48 2.44
C LYS A 23 6.45 -17.15 2.10
N VAL A 24 5.12 -17.17 1.92
CA VAL A 24 4.32 -15.94 1.76
C VAL A 24 4.15 -15.34 3.16
N LEU A 25 4.74 -14.17 3.37
CA LEU A 25 4.75 -13.49 4.66
C LEU A 25 3.71 -12.37 4.64
N ASN A 26 2.88 -12.32 5.68
CA ASN A 26 2.13 -11.11 5.97
C ASN A 26 3.06 -10.05 6.60
N PHE A 27 2.58 -8.81 6.77
CA PHE A 27 3.42 -7.73 7.28
C PHE A 27 4.04 -8.04 8.65
N GLU A 28 3.26 -8.53 9.62
CA GLU A 28 3.77 -8.86 10.96
C GLU A 28 4.79 -10.01 10.94
N GLN A 29 4.58 -11.03 10.10
CA GLN A 29 5.52 -12.13 9.91
C GLN A 29 6.80 -11.64 9.22
N ALA A 30 6.70 -10.75 8.25
CA ALA A 30 7.85 -10.15 7.57
C ALA A 30 8.69 -9.28 8.51
N ILE A 31 8.06 -8.60 9.47
CA ILE A 31 8.75 -7.88 10.55
C ILE A 31 9.48 -8.87 11.47
N LYS A 32 8.80 -9.93 11.92
CA LYS A 32 9.39 -10.94 12.81
C LYS A 32 10.56 -11.69 12.18
N ASP A 33 10.46 -11.98 10.88
CA ASP A 33 11.52 -12.63 10.10
C ASP A 33 12.65 -11.65 9.72
N GLY A 34 12.53 -10.35 10.05
CA GLY A 34 13.52 -9.33 9.71
C GLY A 34 13.63 -9.02 8.22
N ALA A 35 12.65 -9.48 7.41
CA ALA A 35 12.61 -9.27 5.97
C ALA A 35 12.20 -7.84 5.59
N ILE A 36 11.56 -7.11 6.51
CA ILE A 36 11.11 -5.72 6.33
C ILE A 36 11.64 -4.85 7.47
N LYS A 37 12.12 -3.66 7.13
CA LYS A 37 12.56 -2.64 8.09
C LYS A 37 11.37 -1.77 8.48
N ILE A 38 11.14 -1.59 9.78
CA ILE A 38 10.09 -0.69 10.30
C ILE A 38 10.61 0.69 10.71
N LYS A 39 11.93 0.80 10.87
CA LYS A 39 12.67 1.99 11.28
C LYS A 39 13.98 2.09 10.50
N ASP A 40 14.61 3.26 10.59
CA ASP A 40 15.94 3.53 10.02
C ASP A 40 16.04 3.18 8.52
N LEU A 41 14.98 3.47 7.78
CA LEU A 41 14.95 3.34 6.32
C LEU A 41 15.91 4.38 5.72
N THR A 42 16.79 3.93 4.84
CA THR A 42 17.68 4.85 4.13
C THR A 42 16.88 5.66 3.12
N LEU A 43 17.35 6.87 2.78
CA LEU A 43 16.67 7.72 1.79
C LEU A 43 16.44 7.01 0.44
N PRO A 44 17.41 6.25 -0.12
CA PRO A 44 17.16 5.50 -1.36
C PRO A 44 16.09 4.41 -1.21
N GLU A 45 16.05 3.70 -0.08
CA GLU A 45 15.01 2.69 0.18
C GLU A 45 13.62 3.34 0.27
N LEU A 46 13.52 4.44 1.03
CA LEU A 46 12.28 5.19 1.19
C LEU A 46 11.75 5.67 -0.17
N ILE A 47 12.61 6.31 -0.97
CA ILE A 47 12.25 6.81 -2.30
C ILE A 47 11.84 5.65 -3.21
N GLY A 48 12.60 4.54 -3.24
CA GLY A 48 12.30 3.39 -4.09
C GLY A 48 10.95 2.73 -3.74
N ILE A 49 10.63 2.62 -2.45
CA ILE A 49 9.33 2.11 -1.99
C ILE A 49 8.21 3.07 -2.40
N MET A 50 8.38 4.38 -2.17
CA MET A 50 7.38 5.39 -2.50
C MET A 50 7.11 5.46 -4.01
N ASP A 51 8.15 5.45 -4.83
CA ASP A 51 8.07 5.48 -6.29
C ASP A 51 7.33 4.26 -6.85
N THR A 52 7.73 3.05 -6.40
CA THR A 52 7.04 1.80 -6.78
C THR A 52 5.57 1.83 -6.37
N CYS A 53 5.28 2.33 -5.17
CA CYS A 53 3.92 2.45 -4.67
C CYS A 53 3.07 3.43 -5.51
N PHE A 54 3.66 4.54 -5.98
CA PHE A 54 2.97 5.44 -6.89
C PHE A 54 2.70 4.80 -8.25
N CYS A 55 3.65 4.06 -8.81
CA CYS A 55 3.42 3.29 -10.03
C CYS A 55 2.22 2.33 -9.84
N CYS A 56 2.18 1.58 -8.73
CA CYS A 56 1.04 0.72 -8.41
C CYS A 56 -0.28 1.49 -8.26
N LEU A 57 -0.25 2.70 -7.69
CA LEU A 57 -1.43 3.56 -7.60
C LEU A 57 -1.95 3.96 -8.98
N ILE A 58 -1.06 4.34 -9.90
CA ILE A 58 -1.44 4.68 -11.28
C ILE A 58 -2.01 3.46 -11.99
N THR A 59 -1.38 2.29 -11.88
CA THR A 59 -1.91 1.05 -12.46
C THR A 59 -3.30 0.71 -11.92
N TRP A 60 -3.57 0.94 -10.64
CA TRP A 60 -4.93 0.80 -10.10
C TRP A 60 -5.91 1.78 -10.74
N LEU A 61 -5.51 3.03 -10.93
CA LEU A 61 -6.33 4.05 -11.58
C LEU A 61 -6.64 3.74 -13.05
N GLU A 62 -5.81 2.94 -13.71
CA GLU A 62 -6.02 2.43 -15.07
C GLU A 62 -7.00 1.25 -15.14
N GLY A 63 -7.56 0.80 -14.01
CA GLY A 63 -8.62 -0.21 -13.93
C GLY A 63 -8.18 -1.58 -13.41
N HIS A 64 -6.90 -1.75 -13.06
CA HIS A 64 -6.43 -2.99 -12.46
C HIS A 64 -6.91 -3.19 -11.01
N SER A 65 -6.79 -4.40 -10.49
CA SER A 65 -7.20 -4.72 -9.12
C SER A 65 -6.33 -4.03 -8.07
N LEU A 66 -6.97 -3.47 -7.03
CA LEU A 66 -6.27 -2.89 -5.89
C LEU A 66 -5.42 -3.93 -5.13
N ALA A 67 -5.89 -5.18 -5.05
CA ALA A 67 -5.16 -6.28 -4.40
C ALA A 67 -3.89 -6.69 -5.17
N GLN A 68 -3.86 -6.51 -6.48
CA GLN A 68 -2.74 -6.86 -7.36
C GLN A 68 -1.79 -5.69 -7.62
N THR A 69 -2.13 -4.49 -7.15
CA THR A 69 -1.37 -3.26 -7.38
C THR A 69 -0.92 -2.65 -6.04
N VAL A 70 -1.67 -1.71 -5.47
CA VAL A 70 -1.29 -0.95 -4.27
C VAL A 70 -1.06 -1.88 -3.08
N PHE A 71 -1.93 -2.86 -2.86
CA PHE A 71 -1.78 -3.79 -1.74
C PHE A 71 -0.71 -4.87 -1.96
N THR A 72 0.09 -4.79 -3.01
CA THR A 72 1.36 -5.54 -3.07
C THR A 72 2.41 -4.94 -2.12
N CYS A 73 2.29 -3.66 -1.77
CA CYS A 73 3.15 -3.00 -0.80
C CYS A 73 2.72 -3.32 0.64
N LEU A 74 3.54 -4.10 1.34
CA LEU A 74 3.24 -4.58 2.71
C LEU A 74 3.16 -3.44 3.75
N TYR A 75 3.87 -2.33 3.56
CA TYR A 75 3.79 -1.16 4.46
C TYR A 75 2.39 -0.56 4.53
N ILE A 76 1.57 -0.71 3.49
CA ILE A 76 0.23 -0.14 3.41
C ILE A 76 -0.78 -0.97 4.20
N HIS A 77 -0.46 -2.24 4.51
CA HIS A 77 -1.40 -3.15 5.17
C HIS A 77 -1.66 -2.76 6.62
N ASN A 78 -0.63 -2.30 7.33
CA ASN A 78 -0.75 -1.89 8.71
C ASN A 78 0.25 -0.78 9.10
N PRO A 79 -0.07 0.50 8.81
CA PRO A 79 0.81 1.63 9.11
C PRO A 79 1.11 1.84 10.61
N ASP A 80 0.35 1.21 11.51
CA ASP A 80 0.53 1.41 12.96
C ASP A 80 1.87 0.86 13.46
N PHE A 81 2.37 -0.22 12.85
CA PHE A 81 3.67 -0.82 13.17
C PHE A 81 4.87 -0.14 12.50
N ILE A 82 4.65 0.85 11.63
CA ILE A 82 5.74 1.62 11.03
C ILE A 82 6.23 2.64 12.06
N GLU A 83 7.53 2.60 12.35
CA GLU A 83 8.20 3.53 13.26
C GLU A 83 8.84 4.70 12.52
N ASP A 84 9.28 4.51 11.27
CA ASP A 84 9.78 5.59 10.42
C ASP A 84 8.67 6.63 10.12
N PRO A 85 8.83 7.90 10.53
CA PRO A 85 7.77 8.90 10.39
C PRO A 85 7.39 9.18 8.94
N ALA A 86 8.36 9.18 8.03
CA ALA A 86 8.13 9.49 6.62
C ALA A 86 7.37 8.35 5.93
N MET A 87 7.80 7.12 6.17
CA MET A 87 7.13 5.93 5.63
C MET A 87 5.71 5.78 6.20
N LYS A 88 5.52 6.08 7.50
CA LYS A 88 4.20 6.04 8.14
C LYS A 88 3.25 7.08 7.56
N ALA A 89 3.68 8.34 7.48
CA ALA A 89 2.87 9.41 6.91
C ALA A 89 2.49 9.12 5.45
N PHE A 90 3.44 8.61 4.66
CA PHE A 90 3.20 8.19 3.28
C PHE A 90 2.19 7.05 3.17
N ALA A 91 2.36 5.96 3.92
CA ALA A 91 1.45 4.81 3.87
C ALA A 91 0.01 5.22 4.23
N LEU A 92 -0.16 6.07 5.25
CA LEU A 92 -1.46 6.66 5.59
C LEU A 92 -2.00 7.54 4.45
N GLY A 93 -1.16 8.36 3.83
CA GLY A 93 -1.53 9.19 2.69
C GLY A 93 -2.06 8.36 1.50
N ILE A 94 -1.37 7.28 1.14
CA ILE A 94 -1.80 6.38 0.06
C ILE A 94 -3.14 5.73 0.40
N LEU A 95 -3.33 5.23 1.62
CA LEU A 95 -4.62 4.66 2.04
C LEU A 95 -5.77 5.68 1.92
N LYS A 96 -5.52 6.94 2.29
CA LYS A 96 -6.50 8.02 2.14
C LYS A 96 -6.83 8.32 0.69
N ILE A 97 -5.83 8.36 -0.18
CA ILE A 97 -6.06 8.53 -1.63
C ILE A 97 -6.92 7.38 -2.16
N CYS A 98 -6.57 6.13 -1.82
CA CYS A 98 -7.36 4.97 -2.24
C CYS A 98 -8.81 5.03 -1.74
N ASP A 99 -9.04 5.42 -0.49
CA ASP A 99 -10.40 5.50 0.06
C ASP A 99 -11.23 6.60 -0.62
N ILE A 100 -10.65 7.79 -0.80
CA ILE A 100 -11.30 8.93 -1.46
C ILE A 100 -11.63 8.58 -2.91
N THR A 101 -10.67 8.04 -3.67
CA THR A 101 -10.88 7.63 -5.05
C THR A 101 -12.00 6.60 -5.14
N ARG A 102 -11.97 5.56 -4.29
CA ARG A 102 -13.01 4.54 -4.23
C ARG A 102 -14.39 5.14 -3.93
N GLU A 103 -14.47 6.05 -2.97
CA GLU A 103 -15.73 6.72 -2.63
C GLU A 103 -16.28 7.51 -3.81
N LYS A 104 -15.42 8.22 -4.55
CA LYS A 104 -15.82 9.01 -5.73
C LYS A 104 -16.28 8.13 -6.87
N VAL A 105 -15.54 7.06 -7.17
CA VAL A 105 -15.88 6.08 -8.20
C VAL A 105 -17.23 5.43 -7.90
N ASN A 106 -17.43 4.98 -6.66
CA ASN A 106 -18.70 4.37 -6.24
C ASN A 106 -19.88 5.36 -6.33
N LYS A 107 -19.66 6.65 -6.00
CA LYS A 107 -20.68 7.70 -6.18
C LYS A 107 -21.00 8.02 -7.62
N ALA A 108 -20.03 7.89 -8.52
CA ALA A 108 -20.22 8.10 -9.95
C ALA A 108 -21.02 6.96 -10.62
N ALA A 109 -21.31 5.87 -9.89
CA ALA A 109 -22.07 4.72 -10.37
C ALA A 109 -21.49 4.12 -11.66
N VAL A 110 -20.16 4.08 -11.76
CA VAL A 110 -19.46 3.39 -12.85
C VAL A 110 -19.69 1.89 -12.76
N PHE A 111 -19.53 1.17 -13.87
CA PHE A 111 -19.70 -0.26 -13.89
C PHE A 111 -18.46 -0.95 -13.29
N GLU A 112 -18.67 -1.65 -12.17
CA GLU A 112 -17.63 -2.39 -11.47
C GLU A 112 -17.06 -3.50 -12.37
N GLU A 113 -15.74 -3.64 -12.43
CA GLU A 113 -14.98 -4.59 -13.28
C GLU A 113 -14.96 -4.30 -14.79
N GLU A 114 -15.77 -3.36 -15.29
CA GLU A 114 -15.70 -2.87 -16.67
C GLU A 114 -14.88 -1.56 -16.74
N ASP A 115 -15.25 -0.57 -15.92
CA ASP A 115 -14.63 0.75 -15.91
C ASP A 115 -13.56 0.88 -14.83
N PHE A 116 -13.81 0.25 -13.66
CA PHE A 116 -12.94 0.38 -12.50
C PHE A 116 -13.13 -0.79 -11.52
N GLN A 117 -12.03 -1.22 -10.88
CA GLN A 117 -12.07 -2.26 -9.85
C GLN A 117 -11.92 -1.65 -8.45
N SER A 118 -13.07 -1.35 -7.81
CA SER A 118 -13.15 -0.64 -6.52
C SER A 118 -13.03 -1.58 -5.29
N MET A 119 -12.98 -2.89 -5.53
CA MET A 119 -12.90 -3.92 -4.50
C MET A 119 -11.64 -3.82 -3.64
N THR A 120 -11.84 -3.84 -2.32
CA THR A 120 -10.77 -3.67 -1.32
C THR A 120 -10.28 -4.98 -0.72
N TYR A 121 -10.88 -6.13 -1.06
CA TYR A 121 -10.47 -7.46 -0.59
C TYR A 121 -10.24 -7.56 0.94
N ARG A 122 -11.05 -6.85 1.73
CA ARG A 122 -10.99 -6.77 3.21
C ARG A 122 -9.79 -6.02 3.78
N PHE A 123 -8.97 -5.38 2.96
CA PHE A 123 -7.95 -4.46 3.45
C PHE A 123 -8.59 -3.22 4.09
N LYS A 124 -7.97 -2.72 5.16
CA LYS A 124 -8.44 -1.55 5.90
C LYS A 124 -7.86 -0.28 5.30
N MET A 125 -8.67 0.76 5.15
CA MET A 125 -8.27 2.06 4.58
C MET A 125 -7.78 3.09 5.62
N SER A 126 -7.38 2.64 6.81
CA SER A 126 -6.95 3.49 7.93
C SER A 126 -7.96 4.61 8.30
N ASN A 127 -9.23 4.23 8.46
CA ASN A 127 -10.31 5.15 8.84
C ASN A 127 -10.19 5.67 10.28
N SER A 128 -9.27 5.12 11.07
CA SER A 128 -8.98 5.56 12.44
C SER A 128 -8.27 6.92 12.49
N VAL A 129 -7.62 7.34 11.41
CA VAL A 129 -6.90 8.61 11.33
C VAL A 129 -7.66 9.56 10.42
N THR A 130 -7.93 10.79 10.86
CA THR A 130 -8.61 11.81 10.05
C THR A 130 -7.72 12.34 8.94
N ASP A 131 -8.31 12.79 7.83
CA ASP A 131 -7.57 13.34 6.68
C ASP A 131 -6.70 14.54 7.10
N LEU A 132 -7.25 15.45 7.92
CA LEU A 132 -6.52 16.59 8.47
C LEU A 132 -5.25 16.16 9.24
N ARG A 133 -5.34 15.08 10.01
CA ARG A 133 -4.21 14.54 10.77
C ARG A 133 -3.16 13.97 9.82
N VAL A 134 -3.57 13.22 8.79
CA VAL A 134 -2.64 12.67 7.79
C VAL A 134 -1.94 13.80 7.02
N THR A 135 -2.66 14.83 6.58
CA THR A 135 -2.04 15.99 5.92
C THR A 135 -1.08 16.74 6.83
N GLY A 136 -1.38 16.85 8.12
CA GLY A 136 -0.48 17.42 9.12
C GLY A 136 0.81 16.60 9.26
N MET A 137 0.69 15.27 9.35
CA MET A 137 1.85 14.37 9.43
C MET A 137 2.74 14.47 8.18
N LEU A 138 2.14 14.52 6.99
CA LEU A 138 2.89 14.69 5.74
C LEU A 138 3.66 16.02 5.72
N LYS A 139 3.02 17.10 6.19
CA LYS A 139 3.65 18.42 6.27
C LYS A 139 4.78 18.47 7.29
N ASP A 140 4.59 17.87 8.46
CA ASP A 140 5.62 17.78 9.50
C ASP A 140 6.87 17.06 8.97
N VAL A 141 6.67 15.95 8.23
CA VAL A 141 7.76 15.20 7.58
C VAL A 141 8.44 16.03 6.49
N GLU A 142 7.66 16.72 5.64
CA GLU A 142 8.20 17.59 4.59
C GLU A 142 9.10 18.70 5.20
N ASP A 143 8.60 19.39 6.22
CA ASP A 143 9.32 20.48 6.89
C ASP A 143 10.63 19.97 7.54
N ASP A 144 10.61 18.79 8.16
CA ASP A 144 11.81 18.16 8.73
C ASP A 144 12.84 17.82 7.65
N MET A 145 12.40 17.21 6.54
CA MET A 145 13.29 16.89 5.41
C MET A 145 13.89 18.15 4.78
N GLN A 146 13.10 19.21 4.63
CA GLN A 146 13.60 20.50 4.14
C GLN A 146 14.67 21.09 5.07
N ARG A 147 14.51 20.98 6.40
CA ARG A 147 15.53 21.43 7.36
C ARG A 147 16.83 20.63 7.21
N ARG A 148 16.74 19.30 7.10
CA ARG A 148 17.91 18.43 6.88
C ARG A 148 18.67 18.79 5.60
N VAL A 149 17.95 19.01 4.49
CA VAL A 149 18.56 19.43 3.22
C VAL A 149 19.28 20.77 3.35
N LYS A 150 18.70 21.74 4.08
CA LYS A 150 19.35 23.03 4.32
C LYS A 150 20.62 22.88 5.15
N SER A 151 20.65 22.01 6.16
CA SER A 151 21.85 21.75 6.97
C SER A 151 22.98 21.05 6.20
N THR A 152 22.68 20.32 5.13
CA THR A 152 23.73 19.70 4.29
C THR A 152 24.35 20.70 3.31
N ARG A 153 23.75 21.88 3.13
CA ARG A 153 24.23 22.93 2.22
C ARG A 153 25.11 23.98 2.90
N SER A 154 25.23 23.93 4.24
CA SER A 154 26.15 24.74 5.04
C SER A 154 27.44 23.99 5.30
#